data_AF-A0A346NV96-F1
#
_entry.id   AF-A0A346NV96-F1
#
_cell.length_a   1.000
_cell.length_b   1.000
_cell.length_c   1.000
_cell.angle_alpha   90.00
_cell.angle_beta   90.00
_cell.angle_gamma   90.00
#
_symmetry.space_group_name_H-M   'P 1'
#
loop_
_entity.id
_entity.type
_entity.pdbx_description
1 polymer ?
#
loop_
_entity_poly.entity_id
_entity_poly.type
_entity_poly.pdbx_seq_one_letter_code
_entity_poly.pdbx_strand_id
1 'polypeptide(L)' 'VLPYGQMSLWAATVITNLMSAIPWVGQDIVE' A
#
# COMPACT_ATOMS: atom_id res chain seq x y z
N VAL A 1 -10.55 -9.71 -8.88
CA VAL A 1 -11.01 -8.41 -8.35
C VAL A 1 -12.00 -8.70 -7.24
N LEU A 2 -11.51 -8.74 -5.99
CA LEU A 2 -12.37 -8.83 -4.81
C LEU A 2 -13.11 -7.49 -4.67
N PRO A 3 -14.35 -7.48 -4.13
CA PRO A 3 -15.21 -6.30 -4.12
C PRO A 3 -14.48 -5.12 -3.47
N TYR A 4 -14.37 -4.03 -4.24
CA TYR A 4 -13.65 -2.80 -3.91
C TYR A 4 -14.43 -1.98 -2.86
N GLY A 5 -14.54 -2.51 -1.65
CA GLY A 5 -15.17 -1.80 -0.53
C GLY A 5 -14.23 -0.73 0.03
N GLN A 6 -14.78 0.40 0.49
CA GLN A 6 -14.03 1.50 1.15
C GLN A 6 -12.98 0.96 2.15
N MET A 7 -13.34 0.00 3.00
CA MET A 7 -12.41 -0.60 3.98
C MET A 7 -11.27 -1.41 3.34
N SER A 8 -11.51 -2.09 2.22
CA SER A 8 -10.46 -2.82 1.50
C SER A 8 -9.46 -1.86 0.83
N LEU A 9 -9.93 -0.68 0.40
CA LEU A 9 -9.08 0.39 -0.12
C LEU A 9 -8.22 1.01 0.99
N TRP A 10 -8.82 1.30 2.14
CA TRP A 10 -8.07 1.80 3.30
C TRP A 10 -6.98 0.82 3.75
N ALA A 11 -7.30 -0.48 3.81
CA ALA A 11 -6.32 -1.50 4.15
C ALA A 11 -5.18 -1.58 3.12
N ALA A 12 -5.48 -1.53 1.82
CA ALA A 12 -4.46 -1.51 0.76
C ALA A 12 -3.52 -0.31 0.89
N THR A 13 -4.07 0.88 1.13
CA THR A 13 -3.29 2.11 1.31
C THR A 13 -2.42 2.08 2.57
N VAL A 14 -2.91 1.48 3.67
CA VAL A 14 -2.08 1.30 4.87
C VAL A 14 -0.92 0.34 4.60
N ILE A 15 -1.15 -0.76 3.89
CA ILE A 15 -0.11 -1.75 3.58
C ILE A 15 0.96 -1.15 2.67
N THR A 16 0.59 -0.44 1.60
CA THR A 16 1.56 0.20 0.71
C THR A 16 2.35 1.30 1.42
N ASN A 17 1.73 2.08 2.30
CA ASN A 17 2.43 3.07 3.12
C ASN A 17 3.47 2.46 4.07
N LEU A 18 3.23 1.25 4.58
CA LEU A 18 4.24 0.54 5.39
C LEU A 18 5.43 0.08 4.53
N MET A 19 5.20 -0.27 3.26
CA MET A 19 6.28 -0.63 2.34
C MET A 19 7.14 0.58 1.94
N SER A 20 6.58 1.79 1.90
CA SER A 20 7.33 3.04 1.69
C SER A 20 8.38 3.31 2.79
N ALA A 21 8.29 2.66 3.95
CA ALA A 21 9.22 2.88 5.06
C ALA A 21 10.57 2.14 4.88
N ILE A 22 10.73 1.32 3.84
CA ILE A 22 11.99 0.62 3.57
C ILE A 22 13.03 1.62 3.02
N PRO A 23 14.21 1.76 3.66
CA PRO A 23 15.25 2.67 3.19
C PRO A 23 15.75 2.28 1.80
N TRP A 24 16.07 3.29 0.97
CA TRP A 24 16.65 3.15 -0.37
C TRP A 24 15.74 2.56 -1.47
N VAL A 25 14.79 1.70 -1.14
CA VAL A 25 13.96 0.97 -2.12
C VAL A 25 12.46 1.05 -1.86
N GLY A 26 12.01 1.65 -0.75
CA GLY A 26 10.58 1.65 -0.38
C GLY A 26 9.69 2.44 -1.33
N GLN A 27 10.19 3.56 -1.89
CA GLN A 27 9.44 4.35 -2.89
C GLN A 27 9.33 3.62 -4.22
N ASP A 28 10.41 2.97 -4.68
CA ASP A 28 10.44 2.21 -5.93
C ASP A 28 9.50 0.99 -5.93
N ILE A 29 9.08 0.52 -4.75
CA ILE A 29 8.17 -0.63 -4.59
C ILE A 29 6.69 -0.19 -4.58
N VAL A 30 6.42 1.08 -4.28
CA VAL A 30 5.05 1.61 -4.10
C VAL A 30 4.53 2.35 -5.34
N GLU A 31 5.42 2.91 -6.15
CA GLU A 31 5.11 3.51 -7.46
C GLU A 31 4.84 2.44 -8.55
#